data_AF-M0BJW4-F1
#
_entry.id   AF-M0BJW4-F1
#
_cell.length_a   1.000
_cell.length_b   1.000
_cell.length_c   1.000
_cell.angle_alpha   90.00
_cell.angle_beta   90.00
_cell.angle_gamma   90.00
#
_symmetry.space_group_name_H-M   'P 1'
#
loop_
_entity.id
_entity.type
_entity.pdbx_description
1 polymer ?
#
loop_
_entity_poly.entity_id
_entity_poly.type
_entity_poly.pdbx_seq_one_letter_code
_entity_poly.pdbx_strand_id
1 'polypeptide(L)'
;MLKRSVRALVHPTEGFDGWLPRLPVIAVLVVVLCALSGASIVYAGDAVTGEVSGSVTVDNPDQPPEGVCDGRHASFYDCDAPETLERSLQTAASDAVGVVTPRGAIAPLAWVLLIGSLFVFVSGRSGGSDGNAIAAFRDGLGIAALAAVPGLLRYVARPIAVERAVAGWTYPRSLDGVRTAAVEQLFPDGTLWLVAVVVSGVWTAAIVYGGATATFEVGRRKAALTAAVAFVSTAASASVANGGWIGMPIGFGIVAVVAGVLGMLGTYTFITISKELELIGFGGSEQVTPEPWYVGLNRGAALVLLALGFVFVDGIAVV
;
A
#
# COMPACT_ATOMS: atom_id res chain seq x y z
N MET A 1 -1.50 -16.02 24.50
CA MET A 1 -1.24 -15.60 23.10
C MET A 1 0.00 -14.72 22.98
N LEU A 2 0.13 -13.66 23.79
CA LEU A 2 1.25 -12.71 23.73
C LEU A 2 2.65 -13.37 23.69
N LYS A 3 2.92 -14.37 24.53
CA LYS A 3 4.21 -15.09 24.56
C LYS A 3 4.59 -15.72 23.22
N ARG A 4 3.61 -16.23 22.45
CA ARG A 4 3.86 -16.84 21.13
C ARG A 4 4.09 -15.78 20.05
N SER A 5 3.31 -14.70 20.07
CA SER A 5 3.52 -13.56 19.16
C SER A 5 4.91 -12.95 19.36
N VAL A 6 5.32 -12.67 20.61
CA VAL A 6 6.67 -12.15 20.91
C VAL A 6 7.74 -13.14 20.47
N ARG A 7 7.54 -14.44 20.68
CA ARG A 7 8.48 -15.46 20.17
C ARG A 7 8.55 -15.43 18.64
N ALA A 8 7.44 -15.32 17.92
CA ALA A 8 7.44 -15.23 16.47
C ALA A 8 8.14 -13.98 15.93
N LEU A 9 8.18 -12.90 16.72
CA LEU A 9 8.94 -11.70 16.37
C LEU A 9 10.45 -11.87 16.58
N VAL A 10 10.88 -12.52 17.66
CA VAL A 10 12.32 -12.60 18.02
C VAL A 10 13.00 -13.88 17.51
N HIS A 11 12.28 -15.00 17.56
CA HIS A 11 12.72 -16.34 17.14
C HIS A 11 11.66 -16.94 16.19
N PRO A 12 11.57 -16.45 14.94
CA PRO A 12 10.42 -16.72 14.08
C PRO A 12 10.19 -18.21 13.81
N THR A 13 11.25 -18.99 13.59
CA THR A 13 11.15 -20.44 13.34
C THR A 13 10.48 -21.19 14.48
N GLU A 14 10.83 -20.88 15.74
CA GLU A 14 10.21 -21.49 16.93
C GLU A 14 8.84 -20.91 17.24
N GLY A 15 8.61 -19.65 16.88
CA GLY A 15 7.35 -18.96 17.14
C GLY A 15 6.20 -19.49 16.28
N PHE A 16 6.49 -19.87 15.04
CA PHE A 16 5.52 -20.40 14.08
C PHE A 16 5.33 -21.91 14.11
N ASP A 17 6.16 -22.64 14.86
CA ASP A 17 6.05 -24.09 14.99
C ASP A 17 4.69 -24.50 15.57
N GLY A 18 3.87 -25.14 14.74
CA GLY A 18 2.50 -25.56 15.08
C GLY A 18 1.56 -24.42 15.48
N TRP A 19 1.87 -23.16 15.15
CA TRP A 19 1.05 -22.02 15.59
C TRP A 19 1.00 -20.86 14.61
N LEU A 20 -0.22 -20.35 14.41
CA LEU A 20 -0.51 -19.09 13.72
C LEU A 20 -1.60 -18.30 14.45
N PRO A 21 -1.60 -16.96 14.36
CA PRO A 21 -2.68 -16.14 14.89
C PRO A 21 -4.00 -16.43 14.16
N ARG A 22 -5.11 -16.34 14.89
CA ARG A 22 -6.46 -16.50 14.31
C ARG A 22 -6.84 -15.27 13.47
N LEU A 23 -7.71 -15.45 12.47
CA LEU A 23 -8.18 -14.37 11.59
C LEU A 23 -8.66 -13.10 12.32
N PRO A 24 -9.45 -13.16 13.42
CA PRO A 24 -9.85 -11.94 14.13
C PRO A 24 -8.65 -11.18 14.74
N VAL A 25 -7.65 -11.91 15.23
CA VAL A 25 -6.41 -11.31 15.77
C VAL A 25 -5.60 -10.66 14.65
N ILE A 26 -5.52 -11.30 13.48
CA ILE A 26 -4.88 -10.75 12.28
C ILE A 26 -5.59 -9.46 11.86
N ALA A 27 -6.92 -9.48 11.75
CA ALA A 27 -7.69 -8.31 11.36
C ALA A 27 -7.49 -7.12 12.30
N VAL A 28 -7.59 -7.34 13.62
CA VAL A 28 -7.33 -6.30 14.63
C VAL A 28 -5.90 -5.76 14.52
N LEU A 29 -4.90 -6.64 14.37
CA LEU A 29 -3.51 -6.22 14.23
C LEU A 29 -3.30 -5.33 13.00
N VAL A 30 -3.84 -5.73 11.85
CA VAL A 30 -3.73 -4.95 10.60
C VAL A 30 -4.43 -3.60 10.73
N VAL A 31 -5.65 -3.55 11.31
CA VAL A 31 -6.36 -2.29 11.55
C VAL A 31 -5.55 -1.35 12.44
N VAL A 32 -4.92 -1.86 13.51
CA VAL A 32 -4.05 -1.08 14.39
C VAL A 32 -2.82 -0.56 13.63
N LEU A 33 -2.17 -1.39 12.81
CA LEU A 33 -1.03 -0.95 11.99
C LEU A 33 -1.43 0.13 10.98
N CYS A 34 -2.60 -0.01 10.34
CA CYS A 34 -3.14 1.00 9.44
C CYS A 34 -3.40 2.33 10.16
N ALA A 35 -4.04 2.29 11.33
CA ALA A 35 -4.32 3.47 12.13
C ALA A 35 -3.02 4.18 12.59
N LEU A 36 -2.02 3.41 13.03
CA LEU A 36 -0.72 3.96 13.44
C LEU A 36 0.06 4.54 12.27
N SER A 37 0.00 3.92 11.09
CA SER A 37 0.59 4.45 9.86
C SER A 37 -0.06 5.78 9.46
N GLY A 38 -1.39 5.85 9.48
CA GLY A 38 -2.13 7.09 9.23
C GLY A 38 -1.80 8.19 10.24
N ALA A 39 -1.83 7.88 11.53
CA ALA A 39 -1.47 8.82 12.59
C ALA A 39 -0.03 9.34 12.44
N SER A 40 0.93 8.46 12.11
CA SER A 40 2.31 8.84 11.82
C SER A 40 2.43 9.86 10.70
N ILE A 41 1.63 9.70 9.63
CA ILE A 41 1.59 10.66 8.51
C ILE A 41 0.98 11.98 8.93
N VAL A 42 -0.13 11.96 9.68
CA VAL A 42 -0.78 13.18 10.17
C VAL A 42 0.19 13.98 11.04
N TYR A 43 0.83 13.34 12.03
CA TYR A 43 1.81 14.02 12.89
C TYR A 43 3.00 14.58 12.12
N ALA A 44 3.52 13.83 11.14
CA ALA A 44 4.59 14.32 10.27
C ALA A 44 4.10 15.51 9.40
N GLY A 45 2.88 15.44 8.90
CA GLY A 45 2.26 16.48 8.09
C GLY A 45 1.96 17.77 8.86
N ASP A 46 1.61 17.66 10.15
CA ASP A 46 1.46 18.83 11.03
C ASP A 46 2.78 19.60 11.14
N ALA A 47 3.91 18.89 11.25
CA ALA A 47 5.24 19.51 11.26
C ALA A 47 5.57 20.19 9.92
N VAL A 48 5.26 19.55 8.78
CA VAL A 48 5.47 20.13 7.44
C VAL A 48 4.61 21.38 7.25
N THR A 49 3.32 21.30 7.55
CA THR A 49 2.37 22.39 7.34
C THR A 49 2.57 23.55 8.32
N GLY A 50 3.13 23.29 9.50
CA GLY A 50 3.51 24.34 10.46
C GLY A 50 4.64 25.25 9.96
N GLU A 51 5.54 24.74 9.13
CA GLU A 51 6.66 25.53 8.54
C GLU A 51 6.23 26.32 7.29
N VAL A 52 5.12 25.93 6.65
CA VAL A 52 4.61 26.60 5.45
C VAL A 52 3.80 27.83 5.84
N SER A 53 4.18 28.98 5.29
CA SER A 53 3.54 30.27 5.53
C SER A 53 3.42 31.08 4.24
N GLY A 54 2.56 32.10 4.27
CA GLY A 54 2.32 32.99 3.15
C GLY A 54 1.17 32.57 2.22
N SER A 55 0.85 33.46 1.29
CA SER A 55 -0.20 33.31 0.29
C SER A 55 0.34 33.61 -1.10
N VAL A 56 -0.36 33.09 -2.10
CA VAL A 56 -0.13 33.41 -3.51
C VAL A 56 -1.43 33.92 -4.11
N THR A 57 -1.33 35.00 -4.86
CA THR A 57 -2.43 35.55 -5.65
C THR A 57 -2.62 34.67 -6.89
N VAL A 58 -3.83 34.12 -7.05
CA VAL A 58 -4.20 33.27 -8.19
C VAL A 58 -5.46 33.83 -8.82
N ASP A 59 -5.57 33.74 -10.14
CA ASP A 59 -6.77 34.15 -10.86
C ASP A 59 -8.00 33.40 -10.34
N ASN A 60 -9.11 34.11 -10.21
CA ASN A 60 -10.35 33.54 -9.71
C ASN A 60 -11.05 32.75 -10.83
N PRO A 61 -11.13 31.41 -10.76
CA PRO A 61 -11.79 30.61 -11.80
C PRO A 61 -13.32 30.85 -11.84
N ASP A 62 -13.89 31.37 -10.76
CA ASP A 62 -15.32 31.67 -10.66
C ASP A 62 -15.67 33.03 -11.26
N GLN A 63 -14.68 33.89 -11.53
CA GLN A 63 -14.91 35.15 -12.22
C GLN A 63 -15.00 34.89 -13.73
N PRO A 64 -16.15 35.16 -14.37
CA PRO A 64 -16.29 35.02 -15.80
C PRO A 64 -15.40 36.05 -16.55
N PRO A 65 -14.98 35.76 -17.80
CA PRO A 65 -14.19 36.70 -18.59
C PRO A 65 -14.95 38.02 -18.81
N GLU A 66 -14.24 39.16 -18.90
CA GLU A 66 -14.84 40.51 -19.03
C GLU A 66 -15.94 40.59 -20.09
N GLY A 67 -15.77 39.92 -21.25
CA GLY A 67 -16.76 39.91 -22.33
C GLY A 67 -18.11 39.23 -22.01
N VAL A 68 -18.19 38.43 -20.93
CA VAL A 68 -19.44 37.81 -20.46
C VAL A 68 -20.20 38.76 -19.54
N CYS A 69 -19.49 39.59 -18.75
CA CYS A 69 -20.08 40.53 -17.80
C CYS A 69 -20.66 41.79 -18.45
N ASP A 70 -20.20 42.15 -19.66
CA ASP A 70 -20.77 43.25 -20.44
C ASP A 70 -22.07 42.87 -21.18
N GLY A 71 -22.49 41.61 -21.11
CA GLY A 71 -23.59 41.04 -21.87
C GLY A 71 -24.96 41.11 -21.17
N ARG A 72 -26.02 40.82 -21.94
CA ARG A 72 -27.41 40.73 -21.45
C ARG A 72 -27.64 39.61 -20.41
N HIS A 73 -26.64 38.77 -20.14
CA HIS A 73 -26.67 37.63 -19.22
C HIS A 73 -25.82 37.84 -17.95
N ALA A 74 -25.33 39.05 -17.70
CA ALA A 74 -24.52 39.37 -16.51
C ALA A 74 -25.19 38.95 -15.18
N SER A 75 -26.51 38.98 -15.09
CA SER A 75 -27.26 38.61 -13.88
C SER A 75 -27.20 37.12 -13.51
N PHE A 76 -26.69 36.25 -14.38
CA PHE A 76 -26.55 34.81 -14.11
C PHE A 76 -25.17 34.42 -13.55
N TYR A 77 -24.22 35.35 -13.52
CA TYR A 77 -22.85 35.12 -13.08
C TYR A 77 -22.46 36.13 -11.99
N ASP A 78 -21.51 35.77 -11.13
CA ASP A 78 -21.01 36.66 -10.08
C ASP A 78 -19.92 37.59 -10.65
N CYS A 79 -20.34 38.58 -11.42
CA CYS A 79 -19.44 39.55 -12.05
C CYS A 79 -18.77 40.50 -11.05
N ASP A 80 -19.26 40.56 -9.81
CA ASP A 80 -18.67 41.34 -8.72
C ASP A 80 -17.58 40.55 -7.96
N ALA A 81 -17.38 39.27 -8.29
CA ALA A 81 -16.30 38.47 -7.72
C ALA A 81 -14.93 39.08 -8.08
N PRO A 82 -13.96 39.09 -7.15
CA PRO A 82 -12.65 39.66 -7.40
C PRO A 82 -11.89 38.89 -8.48
N GLU A 83 -11.05 39.59 -9.26
CA GLU A 83 -10.23 39.01 -10.33
C GLU A 83 -9.23 37.98 -9.83
N THR A 84 -8.71 38.19 -8.63
CA THR A 84 -7.73 37.31 -8.03
C THR A 84 -8.12 36.97 -6.60
N LEU A 85 -7.73 35.77 -6.19
CA LEU A 85 -7.92 35.24 -4.85
C LEU A 85 -6.56 34.96 -4.22
N GLU A 86 -6.39 35.39 -2.97
CA GLU A 86 -5.25 34.93 -2.17
C GLU A 86 -5.50 33.50 -1.71
N ARG A 87 -4.63 32.59 -2.13
CA ARG A 87 -4.65 31.19 -1.70
C ARG A 87 -3.49 30.94 -0.74
N SER A 88 -3.82 30.39 0.43
CA SER A 88 -2.84 30.02 1.45
C SER A 88 -1.98 28.84 0.96
N LEU A 89 -0.66 29.01 1.02
CA LEU A 89 0.28 27.91 0.77
C LEU A 89 0.14 26.80 1.83
N GLN A 90 -0.17 27.19 3.07
CA GLN A 90 -0.38 26.26 4.18
C GLN A 90 -1.58 25.35 3.95
N THR A 91 -2.71 25.91 3.49
CA THR A 91 -3.90 25.11 3.15
C THR A 91 -3.60 24.17 2.00
N ALA A 92 -2.89 24.64 0.96
CA ALA A 92 -2.49 23.78 -0.16
C ALA A 92 -1.60 22.61 0.28
N ALA A 93 -0.63 22.85 1.17
CA ALA A 93 0.21 21.80 1.76
C ALA A 93 -0.61 20.83 2.61
N SER A 94 -1.50 21.34 3.47
CA SER A 94 -2.38 20.52 4.33
C SER A 94 -3.32 19.63 3.51
N ASP A 95 -3.90 20.16 2.44
CA ASP A 95 -4.77 19.40 1.54
C ASP A 95 -3.99 18.25 0.88
N ALA A 96 -2.74 18.51 0.44
CA ALA A 96 -1.90 17.49 -0.16
C ALA A 96 -1.55 16.37 0.84
N VAL A 97 -1.17 16.72 2.07
CA VAL A 97 -0.98 15.75 3.17
C VAL A 97 -2.26 14.96 3.44
N GLY A 98 -3.41 15.64 3.45
CA GLY A 98 -4.73 15.03 3.65
C GLY A 98 -5.07 13.97 2.61
N VAL A 99 -4.71 14.19 1.33
CA VAL A 99 -4.89 13.22 0.23
C VAL A 99 -4.00 11.99 0.38
N VAL A 100 -2.78 12.16 0.91
CA VAL A 100 -1.78 11.09 1.10
C VAL A 100 -2.07 10.24 2.34
N THR A 101 -2.63 10.85 3.38
CA THR A 101 -2.93 10.17 4.66
C THR A 101 -3.73 8.87 4.51
N PRO A 102 -4.90 8.83 3.84
CA PRO A 102 -5.68 7.60 3.74
C PRO A 102 -4.94 6.51 2.97
N ARG A 103 -4.17 6.87 1.93
CA ARG A 103 -3.35 5.92 1.16
C ARG A 103 -2.29 5.27 2.03
N GLY A 104 -1.51 6.08 2.76
CA GLY A 104 -0.49 5.55 3.67
C GLY A 104 -1.07 4.83 4.89
N ALA A 105 -2.31 5.13 5.27
CA ALA A 105 -3.03 4.37 6.29
C ALA A 105 -3.39 2.96 5.79
N ILE A 106 -3.81 2.78 4.53
CA ILE A 106 -4.21 1.45 4.01
C ILE A 106 -3.03 0.63 3.43
N ALA A 107 -1.87 1.24 3.20
CA ALA A 107 -0.69 0.56 2.67
C ALA A 107 -0.28 -0.72 3.44
N PRO A 108 -0.33 -0.77 4.79
CA PRO A 108 0.00 -2.00 5.54
C PRO A 108 -0.96 -3.15 5.22
N LEU A 109 -2.25 -2.88 5.00
CA LEU A 109 -3.23 -3.88 4.59
C LEU A 109 -2.88 -4.43 3.20
N ALA A 110 -2.62 -3.55 2.23
CA ALA A 110 -2.25 -3.96 0.88
C ALA A 110 -0.97 -4.81 0.87
N TRP A 111 0.03 -4.44 1.67
CA TRP A 111 1.27 -5.20 1.84
C TRP A 111 1.01 -6.60 2.45
N VAL A 112 0.19 -6.67 3.50
CA VAL A 112 -0.16 -7.95 4.15
C VAL A 112 -0.90 -8.88 3.17
N LEU A 113 -1.82 -8.34 2.37
CA LEU A 113 -2.53 -9.12 1.33
C LEU A 113 -1.58 -9.61 0.24
N LEU A 114 -0.63 -8.77 -0.20
CA LEU A 114 0.40 -9.14 -1.18
C LEU A 114 1.26 -10.30 -0.67
N ILE A 115 1.83 -10.18 0.52
CA ILE A 115 2.69 -11.22 1.10
C ILE A 115 1.89 -12.48 1.43
N GLY A 116 0.67 -12.34 1.95
CA GLY A 116 -0.24 -13.48 2.16
C GLY A 116 -0.52 -14.24 0.86
N SER A 117 -0.71 -13.54 -0.25
CA SER A 117 -0.93 -14.16 -1.57
C SER A 117 0.32 -14.83 -2.12
N LEU A 118 1.51 -14.29 -1.85
CA LEU A 118 2.77 -14.90 -2.23
C LEU A 118 2.93 -16.31 -1.61
N PHE A 119 2.42 -16.53 -0.40
CA PHE A 119 2.45 -17.84 0.25
C PHE A 119 1.62 -18.92 -0.48
N VAL A 120 0.63 -18.55 -1.31
CA VAL A 120 -0.08 -19.50 -2.17
C VAL A 120 0.87 -20.15 -3.18
N PHE A 121 1.85 -19.41 -3.70
CA PHE A 121 2.87 -19.95 -4.62
C PHE A 121 3.96 -20.70 -3.88
N VAL A 122 4.44 -20.11 -2.79
CA VAL A 122 5.55 -20.67 -2.02
C VAL A 122 5.20 -22.05 -1.48
N SER A 123 3.96 -22.22 -1.01
CA SER A 123 3.42 -23.51 -0.55
C SER A 123 3.27 -24.58 -1.64
N GLY A 124 3.46 -24.24 -2.92
CA GLY A 124 3.24 -25.16 -4.05
C GLY A 124 1.77 -25.45 -4.35
N ARG A 125 0.83 -24.72 -3.73
CA ARG A 125 -0.62 -24.94 -3.86
C ARG A 125 -1.28 -24.09 -4.93
N SER A 126 -0.51 -23.29 -5.67
CA SER A 126 -1.03 -22.38 -6.70
C SER A 126 -1.74 -23.08 -7.86
N GLY A 127 -1.46 -24.36 -8.15
CA GLY A 127 -2.20 -25.13 -9.15
C GLY A 127 -3.42 -25.90 -8.63
N GLY A 128 -3.66 -25.90 -7.32
CA GLY A 128 -4.72 -26.71 -6.70
C GLY A 128 -6.10 -26.04 -6.67
N SER A 129 -7.05 -26.70 -6.02
CA SER A 129 -8.40 -26.16 -5.77
C SER A 129 -8.36 -24.85 -4.97
N ASP A 130 -9.46 -24.10 -5.01
CA ASP A 130 -9.58 -22.84 -4.26
C ASP A 130 -9.45 -23.04 -2.75
N GLY A 131 -9.93 -24.17 -2.20
CA GLY A 131 -9.73 -24.51 -0.78
C GLY A 131 -8.25 -24.59 -0.37
N ASN A 132 -7.39 -25.13 -1.24
CA ASN A 132 -5.95 -25.22 -0.98
C ASN A 132 -5.29 -23.84 -1.01
N ALA A 133 -5.70 -22.97 -1.94
CA ALA A 133 -5.22 -21.60 -2.03
C ALA A 133 -5.69 -20.76 -0.84
N ILE A 134 -6.96 -20.87 -0.45
CA ILE A 134 -7.53 -20.18 0.72
C ILE A 134 -6.81 -20.59 2.01
N ALA A 135 -6.52 -21.88 2.20
CA ALA A 135 -5.77 -22.35 3.36
C ALA A 135 -4.35 -21.75 3.40
N ALA A 136 -3.62 -21.81 2.28
CA ALA A 136 -2.28 -21.23 2.18
C ALA A 136 -2.28 -19.71 2.37
N PHE A 137 -3.24 -19.02 1.78
CA PHE A 137 -3.40 -17.58 1.93
C PHE A 137 -3.69 -17.19 3.38
N ARG A 138 -4.62 -17.88 4.04
CA ARG A 138 -4.96 -17.65 5.45
C ARG A 138 -3.74 -17.82 6.36
N ASP A 139 -2.97 -18.88 6.14
CA ASP A 139 -1.79 -19.16 6.95
C ASP A 139 -0.69 -18.12 6.66
N GLY A 140 -0.52 -17.75 5.39
CA GLY A 140 0.35 -16.66 4.94
C GLY A 140 -0.02 -15.28 5.50
N LEU A 141 -1.31 -14.97 5.66
CA LEU A 141 -1.78 -13.74 6.30
C LEU A 141 -1.33 -13.66 7.76
N GLY A 142 -1.31 -14.77 8.48
CA GLY A 142 -0.82 -14.81 9.86
C GLY A 142 0.66 -14.45 9.97
N ILE A 143 1.47 -14.96 9.05
CA ILE A 143 2.90 -14.64 8.96
C ILE A 143 3.08 -13.17 8.53
N ALA A 144 2.41 -12.74 7.46
CA ALA A 144 2.52 -11.39 6.92
C ALA A 144 2.11 -10.32 7.94
N ALA A 145 1.00 -10.50 8.66
CA ALA A 145 0.56 -9.53 9.66
C ALA A 145 1.57 -9.37 10.81
N LEU A 146 2.20 -10.46 11.27
CA LEU A 146 3.27 -10.37 12.25
C LEU A 146 4.55 -9.76 11.67
N ALA A 147 4.87 -10.08 10.41
CA ALA A 147 6.01 -9.51 9.70
C ALA A 147 5.86 -8.02 9.40
N ALA A 148 4.64 -7.46 9.46
CA ALA A 148 4.40 -6.03 9.34
C ALA A 148 4.67 -5.26 10.65
N VAL A 149 4.70 -5.93 11.81
CA VAL A 149 4.91 -5.30 13.14
C VAL A 149 6.23 -4.52 13.25
N PRO A 150 7.38 -4.98 12.72
CA PRO A 150 8.60 -4.18 12.68
C PRO A 150 8.42 -2.81 12.01
N GLY A 151 7.40 -2.64 11.15
CA GLY A 151 7.02 -1.36 10.57
C GLY A 151 6.68 -0.27 11.58
N LEU A 152 6.33 -0.61 12.83
CA LEU A 152 6.13 0.35 13.92
C LEU A 152 7.36 1.24 14.15
N LEU A 153 8.57 0.72 13.92
CA LEU A 153 9.80 1.52 14.00
C LEU A 153 9.76 2.71 13.02
N ARG A 154 9.26 2.48 11.81
CA ARG A 154 9.10 3.54 10.80
C ARG A 154 8.00 4.52 11.20
N TYR A 155 6.89 4.04 11.77
CA TYR A 155 5.79 4.92 12.18
C TYR A 155 6.21 5.87 13.32
N VAL A 156 7.08 5.42 14.23
CA VAL A 156 7.65 6.28 15.27
C VAL A 156 8.78 7.16 14.74
N ALA A 157 9.64 6.63 13.86
CA ALA A 157 10.76 7.39 13.32
C ALA A 157 10.33 8.52 12.37
N ARG A 158 9.22 8.35 11.63
CA ARG A 158 8.78 9.31 10.59
C ARG A 158 8.56 10.72 11.16
N PRO A 159 7.69 10.96 12.17
CA PRO A 159 7.46 12.33 12.66
C PRO A 159 8.76 12.99 13.12
N ILE A 160 9.62 12.24 13.83
CA ILE A 160 10.89 12.73 14.36
C ILE A 160 11.88 13.07 13.22
N ALA A 161 11.93 12.23 12.18
CA ALA A 161 12.80 12.47 11.03
C ALA A 161 12.31 13.65 10.19
N VAL A 162 10.99 13.80 10.03
CA VAL A 162 10.36 14.91 9.30
C VAL A 162 10.56 16.22 10.04
N GLU A 163 10.28 16.29 11.34
CA GLU A 163 10.49 17.49 12.17
C GLU A 163 11.93 18.01 12.05
N ARG A 164 12.93 17.11 12.02
CA ARG A 164 14.32 17.49 11.80
C ARG A 164 14.62 17.94 10.37
N ALA A 165 13.97 17.36 9.37
CA ALA A 165 14.18 17.69 7.97
C ALA A 165 13.55 19.04 7.61
N VAL A 166 12.40 19.37 8.22
CA VAL A 166 11.68 20.62 7.93
C VAL A 166 12.24 21.83 8.66
N ALA A 167 13.10 21.64 9.67
CA ALA A 167 13.76 22.73 10.39
C ALA A 167 14.62 23.58 9.45
N GLY A 168 14.13 24.78 9.10
CA GLY A 168 14.79 25.67 8.13
C GLY A 168 14.58 25.27 6.66
N TRP A 169 13.56 24.46 6.37
CA TRP A 169 13.23 24.04 5.02
C TRP A 169 12.79 25.22 4.15
N THR A 170 13.35 25.29 2.94
CA THR A 170 12.93 26.24 1.91
C THR A 170 11.96 25.56 0.95
N TYR A 171 10.75 26.11 0.81
CA TYR A 171 9.70 25.56 -0.06
C TYR A 171 9.40 26.48 -1.25
N PRO A 172 8.85 25.92 -2.35
CA PRO A 172 8.40 26.71 -3.49
C PRO A 172 7.26 27.66 -3.12
N ARG A 173 7.21 28.83 -3.79
CA ARG A 173 6.15 29.84 -3.63
C ARG A 173 5.00 29.68 -4.64
N SER A 174 4.80 28.48 -5.18
CA SER A 174 3.64 28.16 -6.03
C SER A 174 2.79 27.11 -5.34
N LEU A 175 1.48 27.09 -5.61
CA LEU A 175 0.56 26.12 -4.99
C LEU A 175 0.95 24.68 -5.32
N ASP A 176 1.26 24.37 -6.58
CA ASP A 176 1.63 23.00 -6.97
C ASP A 176 3.03 22.61 -6.47
N GLY A 177 3.94 23.57 -6.42
CA GLY A 177 5.28 23.37 -5.87
C GLY A 177 5.23 23.05 -4.37
N VAL A 178 4.46 23.81 -3.58
CA VAL A 178 4.35 23.56 -2.14
C VAL A 178 3.61 22.26 -1.85
N ARG A 179 2.59 21.89 -2.64
CA ARG A 179 1.89 20.59 -2.52
C ARG A 179 2.85 19.42 -2.71
N THR A 180 3.63 19.46 -3.80
CA THR A 180 4.60 18.40 -4.13
C THR A 180 5.67 18.31 -3.06
N ALA A 181 6.26 19.46 -2.70
CA ALA A 181 7.34 19.52 -1.73
C ALA A 181 6.85 19.11 -0.32
N ALA A 182 5.61 19.43 0.07
CA ALA A 182 5.03 18.99 1.34
C ALA A 182 4.87 17.45 1.41
N VAL A 183 4.44 16.82 0.32
CA VAL A 183 4.33 15.35 0.25
C VAL A 183 5.70 14.70 0.27
N GLU A 184 6.68 15.25 -0.45
CA GLU A 184 8.06 14.76 -0.44
C GLU A 184 8.66 14.79 0.97
N GLN A 185 8.43 15.87 1.73
CA GLN A 185 8.94 16.00 3.11
C GLN A 185 8.37 14.96 4.08
N LEU A 186 7.24 14.29 3.78
CA LEU A 186 6.73 13.19 4.61
C LEU A 186 7.64 11.94 4.59
N PHE A 187 8.60 11.89 3.66
CA PHE A 187 9.51 10.77 3.43
C PHE A 187 10.97 11.25 3.43
N PRO A 188 11.55 11.51 4.62
CA PRO A 188 12.83 12.20 4.74
C PRO A 188 14.04 11.31 4.38
N ASP A 189 15.01 11.84 3.63
CA ASP A 189 16.22 11.12 3.19
C ASP A 189 17.34 11.03 4.24
N GLY A 190 17.00 11.21 5.52
CA GLY A 190 17.98 11.24 6.62
C GLY A 190 18.50 9.87 7.05
N THR A 191 19.70 9.85 7.66
CA THR A 191 20.30 8.61 8.21
C THR A 191 19.40 7.91 9.22
N LEU A 192 18.66 8.67 10.04
CA LEU A 192 17.70 8.10 11.00
C LEU A 192 16.59 7.29 10.30
N TRP A 193 16.04 7.84 9.22
CA TRP A 193 14.99 7.18 8.43
C TRP A 193 15.55 5.93 7.76
N LEU A 194 16.70 6.05 7.08
CA LEU A 194 17.37 4.91 6.44
C LEU A 194 17.61 3.75 7.41
N VAL A 195 18.12 4.04 8.62
CA VAL A 195 18.33 3.03 9.66
C VAL A 195 17.02 2.37 10.07
N ALA A 196 15.96 3.15 10.31
CA ALA A 196 14.64 2.61 10.65
C ALA A 196 14.09 1.70 9.53
N VAL A 197 14.27 2.08 8.27
CA VAL A 197 13.86 1.29 7.10
C VAL A 197 14.64 -0.01 7.00
N VAL A 198 15.97 0.04 7.08
CA VAL A 198 16.82 -1.15 6.98
C VAL A 198 16.56 -2.12 8.13
N VAL A 199 16.53 -1.63 9.38
CA VAL A 199 16.29 -2.47 10.56
C VAL A 199 14.91 -3.12 10.51
N SER A 200 13.86 -2.34 10.22
CA SER A 200 12.51 -2.89 10.11
C SER A 200 12.38 -3.88 8.96
N GLY A 201 12.97 -3.58 7.79
CA GLY A 201 12.96 -4.47 6.63
C GLY A 201 13.67 -5.79 6.88
N VAL A 202 14.88 -5.77 7.47
CA VAL A 202 15.63 -7.01 7.81
C VAL A 202 14.84 -7.85 8.82
N TRP A 203 14.22 -7.20 9.81
CA TRP A 203 13.38 -7.89 10.79
C TRP A 203 12.14 -8.52 10.14
N THR A 204 11.43 -7.78 9.30
CA THR A 204 10.32 -8.28 8.48
C THR A 204 10.73 -9.49 7.65
N ALA A 205 11.87 -9.43 6.98
CA ALA A 205 12.40 -10.53 6.17
C ALA A 205 12.72 -11.77 7.01
N ALA A 206 13.31 -11.59 8.20
CA ALA A 206 13.59 -12.69 9.12
C ALA A 206 12.31 -13.40 9.59
N ILE A 207 11.24 -12.64 9.87
CA ILE A 207 9.93 -13.20 10.25
C ILE A 207 9.32 -13.99 9.09
N VAL A 208 9.33 -13.43 7.87
CA VAL A 208 8.82 -14.10 6.67
C VAL A 208 9.62 -15.37 6.37
N TYR A 209 10.95 -15.33 6.47
CA TYR A 209 11.81 -16.49 6.28
C TYR A 209 11.44 -17.61 7.28
N GLY A 210 11.40 -17.29 8.57
CA GLY A 210 11.11 -18.28 9.60
C GLY A 210 9.71 -18.85 9.49
N GLY A 211 8.69 -18.01 9.24
CA GLY A 211 7.32 -18.45 8.98
C GLY A 211 7.20 -19.34 7.76
N ALA A 212 7.88 -19.00 6.66
CA ALA A 212 7.92 -19.85 5.47
C ALA A 212 8.48 -21.24 5.79
N THR A 213 9.63 -21.31 6.47
CA THR A 213 10.27 -22.58 6.82
C THR A 213 9.48 -23.42 7.82
N ALA A 214 8.85 -22.79 8.82
CA ALA A 214 8.15 -23.51 9.89
C ALA A 214 6.73 -23.95 9.50
N THR A 215 6.00 -23.13 8.73
CA THR A 215 4.59 -23.41 8.42
C THR A 215 4.41 -24.19 7.12
N PHE A 216 5.26 -23.94 6.11
CA PHE A 216 5.09 -24.51 4.77
C PHE A 216 6.17 -25.55 4.41
N GLU A 217 7.10 -25.84 5.32
CA GLU A 217 8.23 -26.77 5.12
C GLU A 217 8.99 -26.52 3.80
N VAL A 218 9.00 -25.28 3.34
CA VAL A 218 9.65 -24.94 2.07
C VAL A 218 11.16 -24.95 2.20
N GLY A 219 11.82 -25.45 1.15
CA GLY A 219 13.28 -25.41 1.06
C GLY A 219 13.84 -23.99 1.24
N ARG A 220 15.00 -23.89 1.89
CA ARG A 220 15.65 -22.62 2.29
C ARG A 220 15.74 -21.59 1.16
N ARG A 221 15.97 -22.02 -0.08
CA ARG A 221 16.04 -21.13 -1.25
C ARG A 221 14.72 -20.41 -1.51
N LYS A 222 13.58 -21.11 -1.46
CA LYS A 222 12.27 -20.49 -1.67
C LYS A 222 11.93 -19.53 -0.51
N ALA A 223 12.16 -19.96 0.73
CA ALA A 223 11.98 -19.12 1.90
C ALA A 223 12.82 -17.82 1.85
N ALA A 224 14.09 -17.93 1.43
CA ALA A 224 14.98 -16.78 1.26
C ALA A 224 14.48 -15.82 0.17
N LEU A 225 13.98 -16.33 -0.96
CA LEU A 225 13.37 -15.50 -2.01
C LEU A 225 12.12 -14.77 -1.50
N THR A 226 11.24 -15.45 -0.76
CA THR A 226 10.05 -14.82 -0.17
C THR A 226 10.42 -13.73 0.83
N ALA A 227 11.44 -13.99 1.67
CA ALA A 227 11.97 -13.01 2.61
C ALA A 227 12.61 -11.80 1.90
N ALA A 228 13.33 -12.04 0.80
CA ALA A 228 13.89 -10.97 -0.02
C ALA A 228 12.79 -10.09 -0.64
N VAL A 229 11.70 -10.69 -1.15
CA VAL A 229 10.54 -9.94 -1.64
C VAL A 229 9.92 -9.09 -0.53
N ALA A 230 9.77 -9.64 0.68
CA ALA A 230 9.28 -8.90 1.84
C ALA A 230 10.20 -7.73 2.23
N PHE A 231 11.52 -7.95 2.23
CA PHE A 231 12.51 -6.88 2.46
C PHE A 231 12.38 -5.78 1.42
N VAL A 232 12.46 -6.14 0.12
CA VAL A 232 12.48 -5.18 -0.98
C VAL A 232 11.18 -4.39 -1.05
N SER A 233 10.02 -5.04 -0.92
CA SER A 233 8.73 -4.32 -0.90
C SER A 233 8.62 -3.37 0.30
N THR A 234 9.13 -3.76 1.48
CA THR A 234 9.14 -2.90 2.67
C THR A 234 10.10 -1.72 2.53
N ALA A 235 11.29 -1.96 1.97
CA ALA A 235 12.31 -0.94 1.77
C ALA A 235 11.87 0.05 0.68
N ALA A 236 11.42 -0.45 -0.48
CA ALA A 236 10.94 0.37 -1.58
C ALA A 236 9.76 1.25 -1.17
N SER A 237 8.82 0.71 -0.39
CA SER A 237 7.70 1.44 0.23
C SER A 237 8.14 2.66 1.03
N ALA A 238 9.35 2.61 1.60
CA ALA A 238 9.87 3.65 2.47
C ALA A 238 10.91 4.56 1.81
N SER A 239 11.44 4.20 0.64
CA SER A 239 12.63 4.86 0.06
C SER A 239 12.46 5.42 -1.35
N VAL A 240 11.39 5.07 -2.07
CA VAL A 240 11.21 5.58 -3.45
C VAL A 240 10.62 6.99 -3.39
N ALA A 241 11.24 7.93 -4.12
CA ALA A 241 10.79 9.31 -4.21
C ALA A 241 9.33 9.36 -4.70
N ASN A 242 8.45 9.84 -3.82
CA ASN A 242 7.01 9.63 -3.89
C ASN A 242 6.27 10.62 -4.80
N GLY A 243 6.89 11.04 -5.91
CA GLY A 243 6.33 12.00 -6.86
C GLY A 243 4.99 11.56 -7.49
N GLY A 244 4.65 10.27 -7.47
CA GLY A 244 3.39 9.77 -8.05
C GLY A 244 2.18 9.72 -7.11
N TRP A 245 2.29 10.14 -5.84
CA TRP A 245 1.15 10.13 -4.92
C TRP A 245 0.08 11.17 -5.28
N ILE A 246 0.46 12.27 -5.94
CA ILE A 246 -0.45 13.36 -6.28
C ILE A 246 -1.24 13.05 -7.57
N GLY A 247 -0.67 12.24 -8.48
CA GLY A 247 -1.26 11.99 -9.80
C GLY A 247 -2.08 10.72 -9.96
N MET A 248 -1.81 9.66 -9.16
CA MET A 248 -2.47 8.38 -9.38
C MET A 248 -3.76 8.21 -8.57
N PRO A 249 -4.88 7.74 -9.16
CA PRO A 249 -6.12 7.57 -8.41
C PRO A 249 -6.05 6.34 -7.52
N ILE A 250 -6.14 6.53 -6.20
CA ILE A 250 -6.17 5.45 -5.19
C ILE A 250 -7.19 4.35 -5.52
N GLY A 251 -8.31 4.72 -6.14
CA GLY A 251 -9.37 3.80 -6.53
C GLY A 251 -8.88 2.65 -7.41
N PHE A 252 -7.99 2.91 -8.37
CA PHE A 252 -7.42 1.84 -9.21
C PHE A 252 -6.57 0.87 -8.39
N GLY A 253 -5.77 1.37 -7.46
CA GLY A 253 -4.95 0.55 -6.58
C GLY A 253 -5.80 -0.38 -5.71
N ILE A 254 -6.85 0.16 -5.07
CA ILE A 254 -7.78 -0.64 -4.25
C ILE A 254 -8.48 -1.70 -5.09
N VAL A 255 -9.00 -1.32 -6.27
CA VAL A 255 -9.67 -2.26 -7.17
C VAL A 255 -8.72 -3.36 -7.62
N ALA A 256 -7.47 -3.03 -7.97
CA ALA A 256 -6.46 -4.01 -8.36
C ALA A 256 -6.08 -4.95 -7.20
N VAL A 257 -5.95 -4.45 -5.97
CA VAL A 257 -5.73 -5.29 -4.78
C VAL A 257 -6.88 -6.27 -4.57
N VAL A 258 -8.13 -5.77 -4.59
CA VAL A 258 -9.32 -6.60 -4.39
C VAL A 258 -9.46 -7.64 -5.50
N ALA A 259 -9.34 -7.22 -6.76
CA ALA A 259 -9.40 -8.11 -7.92
C ALA A 259 -8.26 -9.14 -7.90
N GLY A 260 -7.06 -8.75 -7.50
CA GLY A 260 -5.92 -9.65 -7.34
C GLY A 260 -6.16 -10.72 -6.26
N VAL A 261 -6.70 -10.35 -5.10
CA VAL A 261 -7.06 -11.30 -4.04
C VAL A 261 -8.20 -12.23 -4.47
N LEU A 262 -9.26 -11.68 -5.05
CA LEU A 262 -10.40 -12.49 -5.53
C LEU A 262 -9.96 -13.45 -6.65
N GLY A 263 -9.16 -12.96 -7.59
CA GLY A 263 -8.54 -13.78 -8.63
C GLY A 263 -7.70 -14.89 -8.01
N MET A 264 -6.83 -14.58 -7.05
CA MET A 264 -6.01 -15.56 -6.35
C MET A 264 -6.83 -16.70 -5.74
N LEU A 265 -7.92 -16.36 -5.06
CA LEU A 265 -8.70 -17.29 -4.26
C LEU A 265 -9.83 -18.00 -5.02
N GLY A 266 -10.27 -17.47 -6.15
CA GLY A 266 -11.40 -17.99 -6.94
C GLY A 266 -11.05 -18.48 -8.34
N THR A 267 -9.77 -18.50 -8.72
CA THR A 267 -9.32 -18.87 -10.07
C THR A 267 -9.85 -20.24 -10.51
N TYR A 268 -9.81 -21.26 -9.63
CA TYR A 268 -10.22 -22.62 -10.02
C TYR A 268 -11.71 -22.65 -10.37
N THR A 269 -12.54 -22.10 -9.50
CA THR A 269 -13.99 -22.02 -9.70
C THR A 269 -14.33 -21.22 -10.95
N PHE A 270 -13.68 -20.07 -11.17
CA PHE A 270 -13.89 -19.26 -12.37
C PHE A 270 -13.60 -20.03 -13.66
N ILE A 271 -12.48 -20.76 -13.71
CA ILE A 271 -12.11 -21.56 -14.88
C ILE A 271 -13.11 -22.70 -15.11
N THR A 272 -13.55 -23.37 -14.03
CA THR A 272 -14.55 -24.45 -14.14
C THR A 272 -15.86 -23.92 -14.70
N ILE A 273 -16.40 -22.81 -14.15
CA ILE A 273 -17.64 -22.20 -14.65
C ILE A 273 -17.48 -21.71 -16.08
N SER A 274 -16.35 -21.08 -16.41
CA SER A 274 -16.08 -20.60 -17.78
C SER A 274 -16.04 -21.74 -18.80
N LYS A 275 -15.57 -22.93 -18.40
CA LYS A 275 -15.61 -24.13 -19.26
C LYS A 275 -17.02 -24.70 -19.39
N GLU A 276 -17.78 -24.77 -18.30
CA GLU A 276 -19.15 -25.29 -18.30
C GLU A 276 -20.11 -24.45 -19.15
N LEU A 277 -19.93 -23.13 -19.17
CA LEU A 277 -20.77 -22.22 -19.95
C LEU A 277 -20.39 -22.14 -21.44
N GLU A 278 -19.42 -22.94 -21.91
CA GLU A 278 -18.86 -22.91 -23.27
C GLU A 278 -18.47 -21.49 -23.77
N LEU A 279 -18.24 -20.55 -22.86
CA LEU A 279 -18.04 -19.14 -23.21
C LEU A 279 -16.78 -18.93 -24.08
N ILE A 280 -15.91 -19.94 -24.22
CA ILE A 280 -14.75 -19.95 -25.11
C ILE A 280 -14.49 -21.38 -25.65
N GLY A 281 -15.09 -21.79 -26.77
CA GLY A 281 -14.53 -22.78 -27.71
C GLY A 281 -14.23 -24.23 -27.25
N PHE A 282 -14.63 -24.66 -26.05
CA PHE A 282 -14.41 -26.03 -25.54
C PHE A 282 -15.63 -26.93 -25.76
N GLY A 283 -16.08 -27.08 -27.01
CA GLY A 283 -17.15 -28.03 -27.33
C GLY A 283 -16.62 -29.47 -27.34
N GLY A 284 -17.11 -30.32 -26.44
CA GLY A 284 -17.10 -31.79 -26.66
C GLY A 284 -16.37 -32.70 -25.67
N SER A 285 -15.87 -32.21 -24.52
CA SER A 285 -15.21 -33.09 -23.53
C SER A 285 -15.95 -33.09 -22.19
N GLU A 286 -16.58 -34.21 -21.83
CA GLU A 286 -17.20 -34.45 -20.53
C GLU A 286 -16.17 -34.29 -19.39
N GLN A 287 -16.48 -33.40 -18.43
CA GLN A 287 -15.77 -33.21 -17.15
C GLN A 287 -14.24 -32.96 -17.22
N VAL A 288 -13.82 -31.88 -17.87
CA VAL A 288 -12.40 -31.49 -17.87
C VAL A 288 -12.06 -30.66 -16.63
N THR A 289 -11.61 -31.35 -15.59
CA THR A 289 -10.91 -30.70 -14.46
C THR A 289 -9.83 -29.73 -14.98
N PRO A 290 -9.75 -28.49 -14.45
CA PRO A 290 -8.72 -27.53 -14.87
C PRO A 290 -7.32 -28.10 -14.69
N GLU A 291 -6.49 -27.97 -15.72
CA GLU A 291 -5.08 -28.34 -15.64
C GLU A 291 -4.35 -27.49 -14.60
N PRO A 292 -3.56 -28.07 -13.67
CA PRO A 292 -2.95 -27.34 -12.56
C PRO A 292 -2.05 -26.19 -12.99
N TRP A 293 -1.33 -26.33 -14.11
CA TRP A 293 -0.44 -25.28 -14.62
C TRP A 293 -1.23 -24.06 -15.09
N TYR A 294 -2.43 -24.25 -15.64
CA TYR A 294 -3.29 -23.18 -16.14
C TYR A 294 -3.92 -22.39 -14.99
N VAL A 295 -4.33 -23.08 -13.91
CA VAL A 295 -4.75 -22.44 -12.65
C VAL A 295 -3.60 -21.64 -12.06
N GLY A 296 -2.40 -22.22 -12.01
CA GLY A 296 -1.19 -21.56 -11.51
C GLY A 296 -0.84 -20.28 -12.29
N LEU A 297 -0.99 -20.30 -13.62
CA LEU A 297 -0.76 -19.14 -14.49
C LEU A 297 -1.74 -17.99 -14.19
N ASN A 298 -3.03 -18.28 -14.09
CA ASN A 298 -4.07 -17.29 -13.79
C ASN A 298 -3.90 -16.69 -12.39
N ARG A 299 -3.59 -17.52 -11.38
CA ARG A 299 -3.19 -17.01 -10.07
C ARG A 299 -1.93 -16.15 -10.18
N GLY A 300 -0.99 -16.50 -11.05
CA GLY A 300 0.24 -15.73 -11.29
C GLY A 300 -0.08 -14.31 -11.78
N ALA A 301 -0.99 -14.21 -12.75
CA ALA A 301 -1.51 -12.92 -13.21
C ALA A 301 -2.20 -12.13 -12.09
N ALA A 302 -2.98 -12.81 -11.25
CA ALA A 302 -3.63 -12.20 -10.09
C ALA A 302 -2.62 -11.67 -9.04
N LEU A 303 -1.49 -12.38 -8.82
CA LEU A 303 -0.41 -11.90 -7.96
C LEU A 303 0.27 -10.65 -8.54
N VAL A 304 0.50 -10.62 -9.85
CA VAL A 304 1.05 -9.44 -10.55
C VAL A 304 0.10 -8.26 -10.41
N LEU A 305 -1.20 -8.47 -10.65
CA LEU A 305 -2.22 -7.43 -10.46
C LEU A 305 -2.27 -6.91 -9.02
N LEU A 306 -2.14 -7.81 -8.04
CA LEU A 306 -2.06 -7.45 -6.63
C LEU A 306 -0.79 -6.65 -6.30
N ALA A 307 0.35 -7.01 -6.88
CA ALA A 307 1.60 -6.27 -6.71
C ALA A 307 1.50 -4.87 -7.31
N LEU A 308 0.89 -4.72 -8.49
CA LEU A 308 0.59 -3.43 -9.09
C LEU A 308 -0.37 -2.62 -8.22
N GLY A 309 -1.43 -3.26 -7.71
CA GLY A 309 -2.36 -2.65 -6.77
C GLY A 309 -1.69 -2.12 -5.51
N PHE A 310 -0.77 -2.92 -4.92
CA PHE A 310 0.06 -2.50 -3.79
C PHE A 310 0.91 -1.28 -4.16
N VAL A 311 1.60 -1.32 -5.30
CA VAL A 311 2.42 -0.21 -5.81
C VAL A 311 1.60 1.08 -5.95
N PHE A 312 0.37 1.01 -6.47
CA PHE A 312 -0.52 2.17 -6.58
C PHE A 312 -1.04 2.68 -5.23
N VAL A 313 -1.36 1.77 -4.30
CA VAL A 313 -1.86 2.12 -2.97
C VAL A 313 -0.76 2.75 -2.11
N ASP A 314 0.42 2.13 -2.12
CA ASP A 314 1.60 2.56 -1.39
C ASP A 314 2.36 3.68 -2.10
N GLY A 315 1.92 4.07 -3.30
CA GLY A 315 2.45 5.17 -4.08
C GLY A 315 3.94 5.07 -4.40
N ILE A 316 4.51 3.86 -4.44
CA ILE A 316 5.80 3.54 -5.07
C ILE A 316 5.67 3.77 -6.58
N ALA A 317 5.48 5.01 -7.01
CA ALA A 317 5.39 5.28 -8.42
C ALA A 317 6.76 5.06 -9.05
N VAL A 318 6.79 4.25 -10.11
CA VAL A 318 7.93 4.20 -11.02
C VAL A 318 7.97 5.57 -11.71
N VAL A 319 8.86 6.45 -11.22
CA VAL A 319 9.21 7.72 -11.90
C VAL A 319 10.07 7.39 -13.11
#